data_AF-A0A9W3PJI5-F1
#
_entry.id   AF-A0A9W3PJI5-F1
#
_cell.length_a   1.000
_cell.length_b   1.000
_cell.length_c   1.000
_cell.angle_alpha   90.00
_cell.angle_beta   90.00
_cell.angle_gamma   90.00
#
_symmetry.space_group_name_H-M   'P 1'
#
loop_
_entity.id
_entity.type
_entity.pdbx_description
1 polymer ?
#
loop_
_entity_poly.entity_id
_entity_poly.type
_entity_poly.pdbx_seq_one_letter_code
_entity_poly.pdbx_strand_id
1 'polypeptide(L)'
;MKKLSKEIDNYLSSKNKTYTDLAKEIGVAKSTVSNWINKDKELSVYTFSKITNVVFTNDKDKQEQKIIEYLKTLDDRLNINVKVAFALAHLNDHSTLMEQIYEMCKENNDLEMKRLANVFNLYIERLSGKNVREVYLNIEKARAKNNKKNYDIEIFCDILSMLILCDLGDFGLMEGYKIRIEDNIRFVTNVYLKQLYGFWVKELWSYAVLRKDKNLEFERENRQLRTSKDLNFFPVMEALLNIRSGENVMFSNYKKALYFFQEALYVLNGAKSSLKYNIVLNDINFIRIVWCKDLDKIDFEKLHLAEYALYLIKLGKFQQAIYILEQIKLKNGELTPLQTCYMGMAKKDVQLIKKSIDMFKANNDFLYVKFAEGIYNKYA
;
A
#
# COMPACT_ATOMS: atom_id res chain seq x y z
N MET A 1 23.30 13.13 -17.29
CA MET A 1 24.20 12.84 -16.14
C MET A 1 24.88 14.08 -15.52
N LYS A 2 25.58 14.96 -16.27
CA LYS A 2 26.33 16.11 -15.68
C LYS A 2 25.53 17.03 -14.74
N LYS A 3 24.25 17.30 -15.06
CA LYS A 3 23.36 18.14 -14.22
C LYS A 3 23.06 17.49 -12.87
N LEU A 4 22.86 16.16 -12.83
CA LEU A 4 22.56 15.42 -11.61
C LEU A 4 23.79 15.28 -10.71
N SER A 5 24.97 15.02 -11.28
CA SER A 5 26.23 14.99 -10.51
C SER A 5 26.41 16.29 -9.73
N LYS A 6 26.15 17.44 -10.37
CA LYS A 6 26.21 18.75 -9.72
C LYS A 6 25.20 18.90 -8.57
N GLU A 7 23.98 18.39 -8.71
CA GLU A 7 22.98 18.42 -7.63
C GLU A 7 23.43 17.57 -6.43
N ILE A 8 24.07 16.42 -6.68
CA ILE A 8 24.65 15.56 -5.63
C ILE A 8 25.84 16.26 -4.97
N ASP A 9 26.77 16.83 -5.75
CA ASP A 9 27.92 17.59 -5.23
C ASP A 9 27.48 18.75 -4.34
N ASN A 10 26.45 19.50 -4.75
CA ASN A 10 25.87 20.59 -3.98
C ASN A 10 25.27 20.10 -2.67
N TYR A 11 24.49 19.00 -2.70
CA TYR A 11 23.94 18.39 -1.50
C TYR A 11 25.05 17.98 -0.52
N LEU A 12 26.05 17.26 -1.01
CA LEU A 12 27.18 16.78 -0.20
C LEU A 12 27.95 17.94 0.44
N SER A 13 28.26 18.97 -0.36
CA SER A 13 28.93 20.19 0.12
C SER A 13 28.10 20.91 1.20
N SER A 14 26.78 21.06 0.99
CA SER A 14 25.88 21.72 1.94
C SER A 14 25.76 20.98 3.28
N LYS A 15 26.07 19.68 3.31
CA LYS A 15 26.01 18.81 4.49
C LYS A 15 27.39 18.44 5.03
N ASN A 16 28.47 18.98 4.47
CA ASN A 16 29.85 18.58 4.80
C ASN A 16 30.07 17.05 4.72
N LYS A 17 29.41 16.40 3.75
CA LYS A 17 29.50 14.96 3.50
C LYS A 17 30.37 14.69 2.27
N THR A 18 30.97 13.50 2.23
CA THR A 18 31.69 12.99 1.07
C THR A 18 30.87 11.92 0.35
N TYR A 19 31.30 11.52 -0.85
CA TYR A 19 30.75 10.34 -1.53
C TYR A 19 30.92 9.03 -0.74
N THR A 20 31.90 8.97 0.17
CA THR A 20 32.06 7.81 1.07
C THR A 20 30.95 7.79 2.11
N ASP A 21 30.58 8.96 2.64
CA ASP A 21 29.49 9.09 3.60
C ASP A 21 28.16 8.76 2.94
N LEU A 22 27.93 9.25 1.72
CA LEU A 22 26.76 8.90 0.93
C LEU A 22 26.66 7.40 0.68
N ALA A 23 27.75 6.75 0.27
CA ALA A 23 27.78 5.30 0.05
C ALA A 23 27.43 4.52 1.33
N LYS A 24 27.94 4.96 2.49
CA LYS A 24 27.61 4.38 3.80
C LYS A 24 26.13 4.56 4.15
N GLU A 25 25.58 5.74 3.90
CA GLU A 25 24.18 6.08 4.19
C GLU A 25 23.18 5.27 3.35
N ILE A 26 23.46 5.07 2.06
CA ILE A 26 22.63 4.23 1.18
C ILE A 26 22.94 2.73 1.29
N GLY A 27 23.93 2.34 2.10
CA GLY A 27 24.28 0.96 2.40
C GLY A 27 24.97 0.21 1.26
N VAL A 28 25.83 0.88 0.47
CA VAL A 28 26.60 0.26 -0.61
C VAL A 28 28.11 0.45 -0.44
N ALA A 29 28.90 -0.36 -1.15
CA ALA A 29 30.35 -0.18 -1.17
C ALA A 29 30.73 1.18 -1.78
N LYS A 30 31.73 1.85 -1.21
CA LYS A 30 32.30 3.12 -1.75
C LYS A 30 32.65 3.01 -3.24
N SER A 31 33.16 1.85 -3.66
CA SER A 31 33.51 1.57 -5.06
C SER A 31 32.31 1.65 -6.01
N THR A 32 31.10 1.34 -5.54
CA THR A 32 29.88 1.43 -6.36
C THR A 32 29.62 2.86 -6.79
N VAL A 33 29.61 3.80 -5.84
CA VAL A 33 29.40 5.22 -6.11
C VAL A 33 30.58 5.81 -6.91
N SER A 34 31.82 5.46 -6.55
CA SER A 34 33.00 5.95 -7.25
C SER A 34 33.09 5.46 -8.70
N ASN A 35 32.75 4.20 -8.98
CA ASN A 35 32.75 3.68 -10.35
C ASN A 35 31.66 4.34 -11.20
N TRP A 36 30.50 4.66 -10.62
CA TRP A 36 29.46 5.39 -11.34
C TRP A 36 29.92 6.78 -11.76
N ILE A 37 30.52 7.54 -10.85
CA ILE A 37 30.93 8.93 -11.11
C ILE A 37 32.16 8.98 -12.03
N ASN A 38 33.17 8.15 -11.76
CA ASN A 38 34.50 8.29 -12.37
C ASN A 38 34.74 7.36 -13.55
N LYS A 39 33.96 6.28 -13.70
CA LYS A 39 34.18 5.24 -14.72
C LYS A 39 32.97 5.00 -15.60
N ASP A 40 31.98 5.89 -15.53
CA ASP A 40 30.75 5.85 -16.32
C ASP A 40 30.03 4.48 -16.27
N LYS A 41 30.13 3.78 -15.12
CA LYS A 41 29.46 2.49 -14.92
C LYS A 41 28.02 2.71 -14.45
N GLU A 42 27.07 2.06 -15.10
CA GLU A 42 25.67 2.08 -14.68
C GLU A 42 25.47 1.55 -13.25
N LEU A 43 24.56 2.19 -12.51
CA LEU A 43 24.03 1.72 -11.24
C LEU A 43 22.75 0.92 -11.48
N SER A 44 22.42 0.02 -10.53
CA SER A 44 21.05 -0.47 -10.49
C SER A 44 20.11 0.68 -10.16
N VAL A 45 18.91 0.69 -10.74
CA VAL A 45 17.90 1.69 -10.38
C VAL A 45 17.59 1.67 -8.88
N TYR A 46 17.67 0.51 -8.24
CA TYR A 46 17.54 0.38 -6.78
C TYR A 46 18.55 1.23 -6.02
N THR A 47 19.83 1.15 -6.40
CA THR A 47 20.89 1.96 -5.77
C THR A 47 20.69 3.44 -6.07
N PHE A 48 20.34 3.75 -7.31
CA PHE A 48 20.09 5.11 -7.75
C PHE A 48 18.91 5.74 -6.98
N SER A 49 17.81 5.02 -6.80
CA SER A 49 16.64 5.50 -6.04
C SER A 49 16.98 5.77 -4.56
N LYS A 50 17.91 5.01 -3.95
CA LYS A 50 18.40 5.35 -2.61
C LYS A 50 19.17 6.66 -2.58
N ILE A 51 20.01 6.92 -3.60
CA ILE A 51 20.71 8.20 -3.74
C ILE A 51 19.69 9.34 -3.85
N THR A 52 18.67 9.20 -4.71
CA THR A 52 17.65 10.25 -4.88
C THR A 52 16.88 10.50 -3.58
N ASN A 53 16.55 9.46 -2.81
CA ASN A 53 15.86 9.61 -1.53
C ASN A 53 16.69 10.39 -0.49
N VAL A 54 18.01 10.17 -0.46
CA VAL A 54 18.93 10.87 0.46
C VAL A 54 19.17 12.32 0.02
N VAL A 55 19.32 12.56 -1.29
CA VAL A 55 19.66 13.87 -1.83
C VAL A 55 18.44 14.80 -1.89
N PHE A 56 17.27 14.25 -2.20
CA PHE A 56 16.00 14.96 -2.34
C PHE A 56 15.01 14.51 -1.26
N THR A 57 15.48 14.43 -0.02
CA THR A 57 14.65 14.01 1.12
C THR A 57 13.41 14.88 1.23
N ASN A 58 12.24 14.24 1.38
CA ASN A 58 10.91 14.87 1.44
C ASN A 58 10.46 15.60 0.16
N ASP A 59 11.18 15.47 -0.96
CA ASP A 59 10.79 16.02 -2.25
C ASP A 59 10.46 14.86 -3.22
N LYS A 60 9.27 14.29 -3.01
CA LYS A 60 8.77 13.12 -3.75
C LYS A 60 8.80 13.35 -5.27
N ASP A 61 8.26 14.47 -5.72
CA ASP A 61 8.17 14.80 -7.16
C ASP A 61 9.56 14.83 -7.81
N LYS A 62 10.54 15.40 -7.12
CA LYS A 62 11.92 15.43 -7.61
C LYS A 62 12.58 14.05 -7.58
N GLN A 63 12.31 13.23 -6.56
CA GLN A 63 12.77 11.83 -6.54
C GLN A 63 12.23 11.06 -7.75
N GLU A 64 10.93 11.15 -8.02
CA GLU A 64 10.28 10.52 -9.18
C GLU A 64 10.92 10.99 -10.48
N GLN A 65 11.02 12.32 -10.66
CA GLN A 65 11.61 12.91 -11.86
C GLN A 65 13.04 12.41 -12.10
N LYS A 66 13.89 12.36 -11.07
CA LYS A 66 15.28 11.88 -11.22
C LYS A 66 15.36 10.41 -11.59
N ILE A 67 14.48 9.57 -11.03
CA ILE A 67 14.44 8.15 -11.38
C ILE A 67 13.98 7.97 -12.85
N ILE A 68 12.98 8.73 -13.29
CA ILE A 68 12.52 8.73 -14.70
C ILE A 68 13.65 9.16 -15.64
N GLU A 69 14.33 10.27 -15.32
CA GLU A 69 15.48 10.76 -16.09
C GLU A 69 16.57 9.70 -16.20
N TYR A 70 16.84 8.96 -15.11
CA TYR A 70 17.87 7.93 -15.08
C TYR A 70 17.48 6.68 -15.89
N LEU A 71 16.24 6.21 -15.79
CA LEU A 71 15.75 5.08 -16.57
C LEU A 71 15.87 5.35 -18.09
N LYS A 72 15.65 6.59 -18.53
CA LYS A 72 15.78 7.00 -19.94
C LYS A 72 17.23 7.01 -20.45
N THR A 73 18.23 6.94 -19.57
CA THR A 73 19.64 6.85 -19.95
C THR A 73 20.18 5.42 -19.98
N LEU A 74 19.38 4.41 -19.60
CA LEU A 74 19.82 3.02 -19.59
C LEU A 74 19.66 2.43 -20.98
N ASP A 75 20.79 2.12 -21.62
CA ASP A 75 20.81 1.44 -22.92
C ASP A 75 20.74 -0.09 -22.75
N ASP A 76 21.31 -0.61 -21.66
CA ASP A 76 21.30 -2.02 -21.29
C ASP A 76 20.40 -2.30 -20.08
N ARG A 77 19.88 -3.54 -19.99
CA ARG A 77 19.14 -4.03 -18.81
C ARG A 77 17.92 -3.18 -18.40
N LEU A 78 17.37 -2.38 -19.31
CA LEU A 78 16.16 -1.58 -19.04
C LEU A 78 15.01 -2.47 -18.54
N ASN A 79 14.80 -3.64 -19.13
CA ASN A 79 13.75 -4.60 -18.75
C ASN A 79 13.77 -4.95 -17.25
N ILE A 80 14.93 -5.25 -16.67
CA ILE A 80 14.99 -5.56 -15.24
C ILE A 80 14.85 -4.30 -14.37
N ASN A 81 15.39 -3.16 -14.83
CA ASN A 81 15.31 -1.91 -14.08
C ASN A 81 13.88 -1.35 -14.05
N VAL A 82 13.07 -1.49 -15.10
CA VAL A 82 11.66 -1.06 -15.05
C VAL A 82 10.85 -1.87 -14.03
N LYS A 83 11.10 -3.19 -13.90
CA LYS A 83 10.46 -4.04 -12.89
C LYS A 83 10.81 -3.60 -11.47
N VAL A 84 12.10 -3.37 -11.23
CA VAL A 84 12.61 -2.87 -9.94
C VAL A 84 12.03 -1.48 -9.63
N ALA A 85 12.07 -0.57 -10.60
CA ALA A 85 11.55 0.78 -10.44
C ALA A 85 10.05 0.78 -10.19
N PHE A 86 9.28 -0.11 -10.82
CA PHE A 86 7.84 -0.21 -10.60
C PHE A 86 7.51 -0.69 -9.19
N ALA A 87 8.21 -1.72 -8.70
CA ALA A 87 8.07 -2.17 -7.33
C ALA A 87 8.45 -1.08 -6.31
N LEU A 88 9.55 -0.37 -6.55
CA LEU A 88 9.93 0.79 -5.72
C LEU A 88 8.88 1.89 -5.75
N ALA A 89 8.33 2.16 -6.93
CA ALA A 89 7.35 3.21 -7.12
C ALA A 89 6.08 2.90 -6.32
N HIS A 90 5.58 1.66 -6.40
CA HIS A 90 4.44 1.25 -5.58
C HIS A 90 4.73 1.33 -4.08
N LEU A 91 5.89 0.80 -3.64
CA LEU A 91 6.25 0.78 -2.21
C LEU A 91 6.42 2.18 -1.61
N ASN A 92 6.69 3.20 -2.44
CA ASN A 92 6.84 4.59 -2.02
C ASN A 92 5.69 5.50 -2.47
N ASP A 93 4.61 4.94 -3.03
CA ASP A 93 3.47 5.72 -3.55
C ASP A 93 3.83 6.69 -4.69
N HIS A 94 4.88 6.42 -5.47
CA HIS A 94 5.34 7.25 -6.60
C HIS A 94 4.49 7.01 -7.86
N SER A 95 3.29 7.60 -7.91
CA SER A 95 2.32 7.40 -8.99
C SER A 95 2.82 7.91 -10.35
N THR A 96 3.52 9.05 -10.38
CA THR A 96 4.05 9.63 -11.63
C THR A 96 5.10 8.70 -12.25
N LEU A 97 5.97 8.13 -11.41
CA LEU A 97 6.96 7.14 -11.83
C LEU A 97 6.28 5.87 -12.34
N MET A 98 5.20 5.39 -11.71
CA MET A 98 4.43 4.23 -12.20
C MET A 98 3.86 4.48 -13.59
N GLU A 99 3.24 5.64 -13.83
CA GLU A 99 2.68 6.03 -15.13
C GLU A 99 3.76 6.13 -16.21
N GLN A 100 4.90 6.76 -15.90
CA GLN A 100 6.00 6.88 -16.84
C GLN A 100 6.63 5.53 -17.18
N ILE A 101 6.79 4.63 -16.20
CA ILE A 101 7.27 3.26 -16.45
C ILE A 101 6.30 2.50 -17.35
N TYR A 102 5.00 2.64 -17.14
CA TYR A 102 3.99 2.04 -18.01
C TYR A 102 4.14 2.51 -19.46
N GLU A 103 4.24 3.83 -19.71
CA GLU A 103 4.43 4.35 -21.07
C GLU A 103 5.74 3.86 -21.70
N MET A 104 6.85 3.85 -20.94
CA MET A 104 8.12 3.27 -21.41
C MET A 104 7.98 1.80 -21.81
N CYS A 105 7.20 1.01 -21.07
CA CYS A 105 6.96 -0.39 -21.38
C CYS A 105 6.06 -0.58 -22.61
N LYS A 106 5.05 0.28 -22.76
CA LYS A 106 4.07 0.25 -23.85
C LYS A 106 4.68 0.64 -25.20
N GLU A 107 5.55 1.64 -25.21
CA GLU A 107 6.25 2.11 -26.42
C GLU A 107 7.40 1.18 -26.85
N ASN A 108 7.86 0.29 -25.95
CA ASN A 108 8.94 -0.63 -26.25
C ASN A 108 8.48 -1.76 -27.19
N ASN A 109 9.36 -2.19 -28.11
CA ASN A 109 9.06 -3.25 -29.06
C ASN A 109 9.21 -4.67 -28.48
N ASP A 110 9.90 -4.83 -27.35
CA ASP A 110 10.07 -6.11 -26.67
C ASP A 110 8.75 -6.68 -26.14
N LEU A 111 8.56 -7.99 -26.33
CA LEU A 111 7.31 -8.66 -25.99
C LEU A 111 7.07 -8.73 -24.48
N GLU A 112 8.12 -8.90 -23.68
CA GLU A 112 7.99 -8.90 -22.22
C GLU A 112 7.63 -7.51 -21.71
N MET A 113 8.26 -6.46 -22.24
CA MET A 113 7.91 -5.07 -21.93
C MET A 113 6.43 -4.76 -22.22
N LYS A 114 5.91 -5.18 -23.38
CA LYS A 114 4.48 -5.03 -23.69
C LYS A 114 3.56 -5.77 -22.72
N ARG A 115 3.97 -6.96 -22.26
CA ARG A 115 3.21 -7.71 -21.22
C ARG A 115 3.25 -7.00 -19.87
N LEU A 116 4.41 -6.47 -19.47
CA LEU A 116 4.53 -5.66 -18.26
C LEU A 116 3.64 -4.43 -18.35
N ALA A 117 3.59 -3.74 -19.50
CA ALA A 117 2.71 -2.59 -19.70
C ALA A 117 1.23 -2.94 -19.43
N ASN A 118 0.75 -4.09 -19.92
CA ASN A 118 -0.61 -4.54 -19.66
C ASN A 118 -0.90 -4.70 -18.17
N VAL A 119 0.00 -5.34 -17.41
CA VAL A 119 -0.18 -5.54 -15.97
C VAL A 119 -0.03 -4.23 -15.20
N PHE A 120 0.97 -3.41 -15.53
CA PHE A 120 1.23 -2.13 -14.89
C PHE A 120 0.07 -1.15 -15.10
N ASN A 121 -0.59 -1.17 -16.27
CA ASN A 121 -1.80 -0.40 -16.47
C ASN A 121 -2.92 -0.78 -15.48
N LEU A 122 -3.09 -2.06 -15.15
CA LEU A 122 -4.10 -2.50 -14.18
C LEU A 122 -3.82 -1.97 -12.75
N TYR A 123 -2.55 -1.84 -12.36
CA TYR A 123 -2.19 -1.16 -11.11
C TYR A 123 -2.59 0.32 -11.13
N ILE A 124 -2.36 1.02 -12.25
CA ILE A 124 -2.73 2.43 -12.41
C ILE A 124 -4.25 2.58 -12.41
N GLU A 125 -4.99 1.73 -13.12
CA GLU A 125 -6.46 1.71 -13.13
C GLU A 125 -7.04 1.51 -11.72
N ARG A 126 -6.45 0.62 -10.92
CA ARG A 126 -6.83 0.44 -9.52
C ARG A 126 -6.65 1.73 -8.71
N LEU A 127 -5.54 2.43 -8.90
CA LEU A 127 -5.22 3.66 -8.16
C LEU A 127 -6.04 4.86 -8.63
N SER A 128 -6.44 4.91 -9.90
CA SER A 128 -7.26 6.00 -10.46
C SER A 128 -8.76 5.89 -10.11
N GLY A 129 -9.15 4.88 -9.34
CA GLY A 129 -10.52 4.70 -8.87
C GLY A 129 -11.43 3.93 -9.83
N LYS A 130 -10.87 3.20 -10.80
CA LYS A 130 -11.65 2.27 -11.63
C LYS A 130 -12.26 1.18 -10.74
N ASN A 131 -13.33 0.55 -11.22
CA ASN A 131 -13.98 -0.54 -10.50
C ASN A 131 -13.00 -1.70 -10.26
N VAL A 132 -12.62 -1.90 -8.98
CA VAL A 132 -11.60 -2.89 -8.60
C VAL A 132 -11.99 -4.34 -8.95
N ARG A 133 -13.30 -4.67 -9.02
CA ARG A 133 -13.75 -6.00 -9.45
C ARG A 133 -13.52 -6.22 -10.94
N GLU A 134 -13.73 -5.18 -11.75
CA GLU A 134 -13.42 -5.23 -13.18
C GLU A 134 -11.90 -5.38 -13.40
N VAL A 135 -11.09 -4.59 -12.67
CA VAL A 135 -9.63 -4.71 -12.70
C VAL A 135 -9.21 -6.14 -12.34
N TYR A 136 -9.78 -6.72 -11.30
CA TYR A 136 -9.49 -8.10 -10.88
C TYR A 136 -9.75 -9.12 -11.98
N LEU A 137 -10.90 -9.03 -12.67
CA LEU A 137 -11.23 -9.91 -13.79
C LEU A 137 -10.27 -9.74 -14.98
N ASN A 138 -9.76 -8.52 -15.19
CA ASN A 138 -8.81 -8.24 -16.26
C ASN A 138 -7.38 -8.74 -15.97
N ILE A 139 -7.04 -9.06 -14.71
CA ILE A 139 -5.74 -9.68 -14.37
C ILE A 139 -5.57 -11.00 -15.12
N GLU A 140 -6.60 -11.85 -15.16
CA GLU A 140 -6.53 -13.15 -15.84
C GLU A 140 -6.26 -13.02 -17.34
N LYS A 141 -6.72 -11.93 -17.97
CA LYS A 141 -6.41 -11.62 -19.38
C LYS A 141 -4.97 -11.18 -19.58
N ALA A 142 -4.35 -10.59 -18.55
CA ALA A 142 -2.97 -10.11 -18.58
C ALA A 142 -1.93 -11.19 -18.22
N ARG A 143 -2.36 -12.29 -17.59
CA ARG A 143 -1.49 -13.44 -17.29
C ARG A 143 -0.88 -14.05 -18.55
N ALA A 144 0.34 -14.54 -18.42
CA ALA A 144 0.99 -15.23 -19.52
C ALA A 144 0.46 -16.67 -19.63
N LYS A 145 0.04 -17.09 -20.84
CA LYS A 145 -0.41 -18.48 -21.08
C LYS A 145 0.65 -19.57 -20.80
N ASN A 146 1.92 -19.20 -20.58
CA ASN A 146 3.01 -20.12 -20.26
C ASN A 146 3.95 -19.53 -19.20
N ASN A 147 4.03 -20.20 -18.04
CA ASN A 147 4.73 -19.70 -16.85
C ASN A 147 6.25 -19.88 -16.88
N LYS A 148 6.81 -20.75 -17.75
CA LYS A 148 8.23 -21.15 -17.66
C LYS A 148 9.24 -20.01 -17.85
N LYS A 149 8.84 -18.85 -18.38
CA LYS A 149 9.73 -17.68 -18.60
C LYS A 149 9.14 -16.33 -18.15
N ASN A 150 7.92 -16.30 -17.61
CA ASN A 150 7.19 -15.06 -17.30
C ASN A 150 6.88 -14.92 -15.80
N TYR A 151 7.74 -15.47 -14.94
CA TYR A 151 7.49 -15.50 -13.49
C TYR A 151 7.32 -14.09 -12.89
N ASP A 152 8.04 -13.07 -13.39
CA ASP A 152 7.88 -11.69 -12.91
C ASP A 152 6.46 -11.14 -13.20
N ILE A 153 5.93 -11.42 -14.40
CA ILE A 153 4.56 -11.03 -14.80
C ILE A 153 3.54 -11.71 -13.88
N GLU A 154 3.69 -13.02 -13.64
CA GLU A 154 2.81 -13.76 -12.73
C GLU A 154 2.90 -13.25 -11.29
N ILE A 155 4.10 -12.90 -10.81
CA ILE A 155 4.29 -12.28 -9.49
C ILE A 155 3.55 -10.94 -9.41
N PHE A 156 3.69 -10.06 -10.40
CA PHE A 156 2.94 -8.79 -10.42
C PHE A 156 1.43 -9.01 -10.49
N CYS A 157 0.95 -9.96 -11.29
CA CYS A 157 -0.47 -10.32 -11.32
C CYS A 157 -0.97 -10.78 -9.94
N ASP A 158 -0.21 -11.66 -9.27
CA ASP A 158 -0.59 -12.20 -7.96
C ASP A 158 -0.52 -11.14 -6.85
N ILE A 159 0.49 -10.26 -6.86
CA ILE A 159 0.56 -9.12 -5.94
C ILE A 159 -0.62 -8.16 -6.17
N LEU A 160 -0.96 -7.85 -7.42
CA LEU A 160 -2.12 -7.02 -7.74
C LEU A 160 -3.43 -7.65 -7.26
N SER A 161 -3.59 -8.96 -7.44
CA SER A 161 -4.74 -9.69 -6.90
C SER A 161 -4.81 -9.55 -5.38
N MET A 162 -3.69 -9.72 -4.66
CA MET A 162 -3.67 -9.52 -3.20
C MET A 162 -4.02 -8.08 -2.79
N LEU A 163 -3.56 -7.07 -3.53
CA LEU A 163 -3.92 -5.67 -3.28
C LEU A 163 -5.42 -5.41 -3.47
N ILE A 164 -6.02 -5.94 -4.54
CA ILE A 164 -7.46 -5.80 -4.79
C ILE A 164 -8.28 -6.53 -3.73
N LEU A 165 -7.84 -7.72 -3.30
CA LEU A 165 -8.45 -8.44 -2.18
C LEU A 165 -8.45 -7.61 -0.89
N CYS A 166 -7.37 -6.86 -0.62
CA CYS A 166 -7.35 -5.90 0.49
C CYS A 166 -8.40 -4.79 0.31
N ASP A 167 -8.55 -4.23 -0.90
CA ASP A 167 -9.53 -3.17 -1.17
C ASP A 167 -10.98 -3.66 -1.04
N LEU A 168 -11.23 -4.89 -1.46
CA LEU A 168 -12.53 -5.56 -1.34
C LEU A 168 -12.84 -6.02 0.08
N GLY A 169 -11.82 -6.06 0.95
CA GLY A 169 -11.91 -6.65 2.28
C GLY A 169 -12.23 -8.14 2.23
N ASP A 170 -11.72 -8.87 1.24
CA ASP A 170 -11.85 -10.32 1.09
C ASP A 170 -10.46 -10.97 1.22
N PHE A 171 -10.26 -11.75 2.28
CA PHE A 171 -8.96 -12.35 2.61
C PHE A 171 -8.91 -13.86 2.35
N GLY A 172 -9.94 -14.42 1.69
CA GLY A 172 -10.09 -15.86 1.47
C GLY A 172 -8.97 -16.45 0.61
N LEU A 173 -8.57 -15.75 -0.45
CA LEU A 173 -7.61 -16.27 -1.44
C LEU A 173 -6.15 -15.80 -1.21
N MET A 174 -5.90 -14.97 -0.19
CA MET A 174 -4.58 -14.35 0.07
C MET A 174 -3.44 -15.36 0.18
N GLU A 175 -3.70 -16.52 0.81
CA GLU A 175 -2.68 -17.56 1.00
C GLU A 175 -2.31 -18.25 -0.32
N GLY A 176 -3.29 -18.50 -1.18
CA GLY A 176 -3.04 -19.10 -2.50
C GLY A 176 -2.15 -18.20 -3.36
N TYR A 177 -2.43 -16.89 -3.39
CA TYR A 177 -1.59 -15.91 -4.08
C TYR A 177 -0.18 -15.83 -3.49
N LYS A 178 -0.07 -15.79 -2.16
CA LYS A 178 1.24 -15.79 -1.47
C LYS A 178 2.10 -16.99 -1.88
N ILE A 179 1.55 -18.21 -1.84
CA ILE A 179 2.30 -19.43 -2.17
C ILE A 179 2.82 -19.37 -3.61
N ARG A 180 1.98 -18.96 -4.57
CA ARG A 180 2.40 -18.82 -5.98
C ARG A 180 3.52 -17.80 -6.15
N ILE A 181 3.45 -16.67 -5.46
CA ILE A 181 4.52 -15.66 -5.45
C ILE A 181 5.81 -16.27 -4.88
N GLU A 182 5.74 -16.95 -3.74
CA GLU A 182 6.90 -17.57 -3.07
C GLU A 182 7.58 -18.64 -3.94
N ASP A 183 6.80 -19.43 -4.68
CA ASP A 183 7.33 -20.41 -5.63
C ASP A 183 7.98 -19.72 -6.85
N ASN A 184 7.35 -18.68 -7.41
CA ASN A 184 7.88 -17.94 -8.55
C ASN A 184 9.14 -17.13 -8.19
N ILE A 185 9.22 -16.58 -6.98
CA ILE A 185 10.37 -15.81 -6.46
C ILE A 185 11.68 -16.63 -6.49
N ARG A 186 11.59 -17.97 -6.45
CA ARG A 186 12.78 -18.85 -6.53
C ARG A 186 13.49 -18.73 -7.88
N PHE A 187 12.78 -18.35 -8.94
CA PHE A 187 13.34 -18.18 -10.28
C PHE A 187 13.85 -16.76 -10.56
N VAL A 188 13.53 -15.78 -9.71
CA VAL A 188 13.99 -14.40 -9.84
C VAL A 188 15.49 -14.31 -9.54
N THR A 189 16.28 -13.94 -10.55
CA THR A 189 17.75 -13.85 -10.45
C THR A 189 18.23 -12.50 -9.91
N ASN A 190 17.48 -11.42 -10.15
CA ASN A 190 17.85 -10.10 -9.65
C ASN A 190 17.58 -10.01 -8.13
N VAL A 191 18.66 -9.83 -7.36
CA VAL A 191 18.61 -9.82 -5.89
C VAL A 191 17.74 -8.67 -5.34
N TYR A 192 17.80 -7.48 -5.95
CA TYR A 192 17.00 -6.34 -5.50
C TYR A 192 15.51 -6.57 -5.75
N LEU A 193 15.14 -7.05 -6.94
CA LEU A 193 13.75 -7.35 -7.27
C LEU A 193 13.19 -8.46 -6.36
N LYS A 194 13.99 -9.51 -6.12
CA LYS A 194 13.67 -10.59 -5.19
C LYS A 194 13.41 -10.08 -3.77
N GLN A 195 14.25 -9.17 -3.27
CA GLN A 195 14.06 -8.54 -1.97
C GLN A 195 12.77 -7.70 -1.92
N LEU A 196 12.51 -6.91 -2.96
CA LEU A 196 11.32 -6.07 -3.08
C LEU A 196 10.04 -6.90 -3.09
N TYR A 197 9.97 -7.95 -3.92
CA TYR A 197 8.83 -8.87 -3.93
C TYR A 197 8.63 -9.54 -2.58
N GLY A 198 9.71 -10.03 -1.96
CA GLY A 198 9.65 -10.66 -0.64
C GLY A 198 9.12 -9.72 0.44
N PHE A 199 9.55 -8.46 0.45
CA PHE A 199 9.01 -7.46 1.37
C PHE A 199 7.53 -7.20 1.09
N TRP A 200 7.17 -6.94 -0.17
CA TRP A 200 5.81 -6.58 -0.58
C TRP A 200 4.79 -7.68 -0.27
N VAL A 201 5.09 -8.94 -0.63
CA VAL A 201 4.18 -10.06 -0.34
C VAL A 201 4.05 -10.31 1.17
N LYS A 202 5.14 -10.16 1.92
CA LYS A 202 5.12 -10.34 3.38
C LYS A 202 4.32 -9.24 4.07
N GLU A 203 4.43 -8.01 3.58
CA GLU A 203 3.64 -6.87 4.02
C GLU A 203 2.14 -7.13 3.81
N LEU A 204 1.73 -7.58 2.62
CA LEU A 204 0.34 -7.90 2.31
C LEU A 204 -0.17 -9.10 3.11
N TRP A 205 0.66 -10.14 3.27
CA TRP A 205 0.33 -11.31 4.07
C TRP A 205 0.15 -10.96 5.55
N SER A 206 1.05 -10.15 6.11
CA SER A 206 0.93 -9.65 7.48
C SER A 206 -0.43 -8.98 7.70
N TYR A 207 -0.95 -8.26 6.70
CA TYR A 207 -2.29 -7.67 6.80
C TYR A 207 -3.40 -8.72 6.78
N ALA A 208 -3.33 -9.71 5.88
CA ALA A 208 -4.29 -10.79 5.86
C ALA A 208 -4.34 -11.57 7.18
N VAL A 209 -3.18 -11.79 7.81
CA VAL A 209 -3.06 -12.42 9.14
C VAL A 209 -3.75 -11.59 10.22
N LEU A 210 -3.55 -10.26 10.21
CA LEU A 210 -4.25 -9.33 11.09
C LEU A 210 -5.77 -9.41 10.90
N ARG A 211 -6.24 -9.38 9.65
CA ARG A 211 -7.67 -9.43 9.32
C ARG A 211 -8.31 -10.77 9.71
N LYS A 212 -7.53 -11.84 9.75
CA LYS A 212 -7.92 -13.15 10.32
C LYS A 212 -7.87 -13.21 11.85
N ASP A 213 -7.60 -12.10 12.53
CA ASP A 213 -7.48 -11.97 13.99
C ASP A 213 -6.40 -12.87 14.63
N LYS A 214 -5.33 -13.16 13.88
CA LYS A 214 -4.20 -13.96 14.36
C LYS A 214 -3.11 -13.06 14.95
N ASN A 215 -3.42 -12.38 16.05
CA ASN A 215 -2.62 -11.26 16.58
C ASN A 215 -1.16 -11.62 16.90
N LEU A 216 -0.88 -12.81 17.45
CA LEU A 216 0.49 -13.24 17.73
C LEU A 216 1.32 -13.45 16.45
N GLU A 217 0.71 -14.02 15.42
CA GLU A 217 1.34 -14.22 14.12
C GLU A 217 1.56 -12.86 13.44
N PHE A 218 0.55 -11.98 13.46
CA PHE A 218 0.67 -10.61 12.94
C PHE A 218 1.82 -9.85 13.60
N GLU A 219 1.89 -9.84 14.94
CA GLU A 219 2.95 -9.13 15.68
C GLU A 219 4.34 -9.67 15.32
N ARG A 220 4.47 -10.98 15.09
CA ARG A 220 5.73 -11.59 14.63
C ARG A 220 6.09 -11.10 13.21
N GLU A 221 5.16 -11.17 12.27
CA GLU A 221 5.40 -10.74 10.88
C GLU A 221 5.71 -9.25 10.78
N ASN A 222 4.92 -8.42 11.48
CA ASN A 222 5.09 -6.97 11.54
C ASN A 222 6.44 -6.60 12.16
N ARG A 223 6.83 -7.23 13.27
CA ARG A 223 8.16 -7.02 13.87
C ARG A 223 9.28 -7.37 12.91
N GLN A 224 9.17 -8.47 12.17
CA GLN A 224 10.19 -8.84 11.19
C GLN A 224 10.28 -7.81 10.05
N LEU A 225 9.15 -7.29 9.55
CA LEU A 225 9.15 -6.22 8.55
C LEU A 225 9.85 -4.95 9.08
N ARG A 226 9.64 -4.61 10.36
CA ARG A 226 10.31 -3.48 11.03
C ARG A 226 11.82 -3.63 11.19
N THR A 227 12.36 -4.86 11.10
CA THR A 227 13.82 -5.09 11.10
C THR A 227 14.47 -4.93 9.72
N SER A 228 13.69 -4.65 8.67
CA SER A 228 14.23 -4.41 7.33
C SER A 228 15.18 -3.21 7.35
N LYS A 229 16.43 -3.42 6.93
CA LYS A 229 17.46 -2.36 6.86
C LYS A 229 17.06 -1.20 5.95
N ASP A 230 16.19 -1.48 4.98
CA ASP A 230 15.75 -0.52 3.98
C ASP A 230 14.39 0.09 4.33
N LEU A 231 13.83 -0.14 5.53
CA LEU A 231 12.53 0.43 5.89
C LEU A 231 12.53 1.97 5.87
N ASN A 232 13.64 2.61 6.25
CA ASN A 232 13.79 4.07 6.17
C ASN A 232 13.79 4.59 4.71
N PHE A 233 13.99 3.69 3.73
CA PHE A 233 13.85 3.98 2.31
C PHE A 233 12.43 3.70 1.78
N PHE A 234 11.53 3.20 2.66
CA PHE A 234 10.12 2.95 2.39
C PHE A 234 9.21 3.63 3.44
N PRO A 235 9.24 4.97 3.58
CA PRO A 235 8.45 5.67 4.60
C PRO A 235 6.94 5.38 4.49
N VAL A 236 6.40 5.20 3.27
CA VAL A 236 5.00 4.81 3.10
C VAL A 236 4.71 3.43 3.69
N MET A 237 5.65 2.48 3.57
CA MET A 237 5.52 1.15 4.17
C MET A 237 5.67 1.20 5.69
N GLU A 238 6.56 2.04 6.22
CA GLU A 238 6.64 2.29 7.67
C GLU A 238 5.31 2.80 8.22
N ALA A 239 4.70 3.77 7.54
CA ALA A 239 3.37 4.27 7.89
C ALA A 239 2.31 3.15 7.85
N LEU A 240 2.32 2.27 6.84
CA LEU A 240 1.42 1.12 6.76
C LEU A 240 1.59 0.14 7.93
N LEU A 241 2.83 -0.13 8.34
CA LEU A 241 3.08 -0.97 9.52
C LEU A 241 2.51 -0.35 10.78
N ASN A 242 2.58 0.99 10.93
CA ASN A 242 1.97 1.73 12.02
C ASN A 242 0.44 1.69 11.95
N ILE A 243 -0.18 1.93 10.79
CA ILE A 243 -1.64 1.82 10.60
C ILE A 243 -2.14 0.46 11.08
N ARG A 244 -1.49 -0.62 10.65
CA ARG A 244 -1.90 -1.98 11.01
C ARG A 244 -1.69 -2.29 12.49
N SER A 245 -0.62 -1.78 13.09
CA SER A 245 -0.43 -1.85 14.54
C SER A 245 -1.54 -1.10 15.30
N GLY A 246 -2.05 0.00 14.74
CA GLY A 246 -3.22 0.71 15.24
C GLY A 246 -4.51 -0.12 15.14
N GLU A 247 -4.79 -0.68 13.96
CA GLU A 247 -5.95 -1.57 13.71
C GLU A 247 -5.95 -2.78 14.66
N ASN A 248 -4.79 -3.41 14.91
CA ASN A 248 -4.66 -4.55 15.82
C ASN A 248 -5.17 -4.28 17.24
N VAL A 249 -5.09 -3.03 17.70
CA VAL A 249 -5.50 -2.63 19.04
C VAL A 249 -6.73 -1.70 19.04
N MET A 250 -7.34 -1.44 17.87
CA MET A 250 -8.38 -0.41 17.73
C MET A 250 -9.64 -0.69 18.54
N PHE A 251 -9.97 -1.95 18.79
CA PHE A 251 -11.14 -2.34 19.59
C PHE A 251 -10.83 -2.64 21.05
N SER A 252 -9.56 -2.64 21.45
CA SER A 252 -9.14 -2.97 22.83
C SER A 252 -8.48 -1.79 23.57
N ASN A 253 -7.82 -0.88 22.85
CA ASN A 253 -7.12 0.25 23.48
C ASN A 253 -7.08 1.49 22.57
N TYR A 254 -8.02 2.41 22.79
CA TYR A 254 -8.11 3.69 22.09
C TYR A 254 -6.79 4.48 22.05
N LYS A 255 -6.13 4.66 23.21
CA LYS A 255 -4.92 5.50 23.30
C LYS A 255 -3.77 4.90 22.49
N LYS A 256 -3.61 3.58 22.56
CA LYS A 256 -2.55 2.87 21.82
C LYS A 256 -2.83 2.86 20.32
N ALA A 257 -4.09 2.67 19.91
CA ALA A 257 -4.49 2.75 18.51
C ALA A 257 -4.22 4.15 17.95
N LEU A 258 -4.68 5.19 18.64
CA LEU A 258 -4.48 6.58 18.25
C LEU A 258 -2.99 6.93 18.15
N TYR A 259 -2.16 6.49 19.10
CA TYR A 259 -0.71 6.67 19.03
C TYR A 259 -0.14 6.14 17.71
N PHE A 260 -0.42 4.88 17.36
CA PHE A 260 0.11 4.31 16.11
C PHE A 260 -0.41 5.02 14.86
N PHE A 261 -1.68 5.40 14.82
CA PHE A 261 -2.21 6.16 13.69
C PHE A 261 -1.56 7.56 13.59
N GLN A 262 -1.26 8.20 14.72
CA GLN A 262 -0.55 9.49 14.73
C GLN A 262 0.89 9.34 14.24
N GLU A 263 1.60 8.28 14.60
CA GLU A 263 2.93 7.97 14.06
C GLU A 263 2.87 7.75 12.53
N ALA A 264 1.83 7.05 12.04
CA ALA A 264 1.64 6.89 10.60
C ALA A 264 1.38 8.23 9.88
N LEU A 265 0.54 9.11 10.45
CA LEU A 265 0.31 10.45 9.91
C LEU A 265 1.59 11.30 9.90
N TYR A 266 2.42 11.19 10.94
CA TYR A 266 3.68 11.93 11.02
C TYR A 266 4.60 11.55 9.87
N VAL A 267 4.78 10.25 9.61
CA VAL A 267 5.57 9.74 8.49
C VAL A 267 4.99 10.17 7.14
N LEU A 268 3.65 10.18 7.00
CA LEU A 268 2.96 10.58 5.77
C LEU A 268 2.75 12.09 5.62
N ASN A 269 3.30 12.93 6.51
CA ASN A 269 3.06 14.38 6.48
C ASN A 269 3.54 15.05 5.18
N GLY A 270 4.56 14.49 4.51
CA GLY A 270 5.02 14.91 3.18
C GLY A 270 4.15 14.43 2.02
N ALA A 271 3.18 13.55 2.27
CA ALA A 271 2.35 12.88 1.26
C ALA A 271 0.85 13.02 1.59
N LYS A 272 0.40 14.22 1.97
CA LYS A 272 -0.99 14.50 2.39
C LYS A 272 -2.05 14.21 1.32
N SER A 273 -1.65 14.23 0.04
CA SER A 273 -2.52 13.88 -1.08
C SER A 273 -2.61 12.37 -1.33
N SER A 274 -1.78 11.55 -0.67
CA SER A 274 -1.77 10.10 -0.89
C SER A 274 -3.04 9.44 -0.37
N LEU A 275 -3.44 8.35 -1.03
CA LEU A 275 -4.52 7.48 -0.56
C LEU A 275 -4.25 6.98 0.87
N LYS A 276 -2.99 6.69 1.19
CA LYS A 276 -2.59 6.17 2.50
C LYS A 276 -2.80 7.19 3.61
N TYR A 277 -2.53 8.47 3.37
CA TYR A 277 -2.82 9.53 4.33
C TYR A 277 -4.31 9.60 4.67
N ASN A 278 -5.16 9.50 3.65
CA ASN A 278 -6.63 9.50 3.83
C ASN A 278 -7.13 8.27 4.60
N ILE A 279 -6.53 7.09 4.38
CA ILE A 279 -6.85 5.88 5.16
C ILE A 279 -6.60 6.13 6.65
N VAL A 280 -5.44 6.68 7.02
CA VAL A 280 -5.11 6.92 8.44
C VAL A 280 -6.07 7.92 9.08
N LEU A 281 -6.43 8.98 8.35
CA LEU A 281 -7.41 9.95 8.83
C LEU A 281 -8.78 9.31 9.08
N ASN A 282 -9.22 8.46 8.15
CA ASN A 282 -10.47 7.71 8.30
C ASN A 282 -10.42 6.76 9.49
N ASP A 283 -9.31 6.05 9.70
CA ASP A 283 -9.14 5.14 10.85
C ASP A 283 -9.17 5.90 12.19
N ILE A 284 -8.52 7.07 12.26
CA ILE A 284 -8.57 7.95 13.43
C ILE A 284 -10.00 8.40 13.71
N ASN A 285 -10.72 8.84 12.68
CA ASN A 285 -12.11 9.26 12.83
C ASN A 285 -13.01 8.09 13.23
N PHE A 286 -12.81 6.92 12.64
CA PHE A 286 -13.51 5.70 13.00
C PHE A 286 -13.33 5.37 14.47
N ILE A 287 -12.10 5.31 15.00
CA ILE A 287 -11.90 4.99 16.42
C ILE A 287 -12.46 6.08 17.34
N ARG A 288 -12.40 7.36 16.98
CA ARG A 288 -13.02 8.45 17.75
C ARG A 288 -14.52 8.23 17.91
N ILE A 289 -15.20 7.87 16.81
CA ILE A 289 -16.63 7.63 16.80
C ILE A 289 -16.99 6.33 17.52
N VAL A 290 -16.24 5.24 17.30
CA VAL A 290 -16.48 3.95 17.95
C VAL A 290 -16.40 4.06 19.47
N TRP A 291 -15.37 4.75 19.96
CA TRP A 291 -15.10 4.95 21.38
C TRP A 291 -15.81 6.16 22.00
N CYS A 292 -16.48 6.99 21.20
CA CYS A 292 -17.06 8.27 21.60
C CYS A 292 -16.04 9.19 22.31
N LYS A 293 -14.84 9.33 21.74
CA LYS A 293 -13.74 10.14 22.28
C LYS A 293 -13.21 11.12 21.24
N ASP A 294 -12.76 12.29 21.70
CA ASP A 294 -12.18 13.34 20.86
C ASP A 294 -13.06 13.70 19.64
N LEU A 295 -14.38 13.69 19.81
CA LEU A 295 -15.34 13.95 18.73
C LEU A 295 -15.24 15.39 18.19
N ASP A 296 -14.78 16.31 19.04
CA ASP A 296 -14.46 17.71 18.72
C ASP A 296 -13.33 17.86 17.69
N LYS A 297 -12.51 16.81 17.50
CA LYS A 297 -11.37 16.82 16.57
C LYS A 297 -11.71 16.25 15.20
N ILE A 298 -12.96 15.88 14.95
CA ILE A 298 -13.40 15.32 13.66
C ILE A 298 -13.65 16.47 12.68
N ASP A 299 -12.94 16.47 11.56
CA ASP A 299 -13.22 17.32 10.41
C ASP A 299 -14.38 16.71 9.62
N PHE A 300 -15.60 17.20 9.85
CA PHE A 300 -16.82 16.67 9.23
C PHE A 300 -16.90 16.91 7.72
N GLU A 301 -16.17 17.90 7.19
CA GLU A 301 -16.17 18.18 5.74
C GLU A 301 -15.43 17.09 4.95
N LYS A 302 -14.49 16.40 5.61
CA LYS A 302 -13.68 15.33 5.01
C LYS A 302 -14.06 13.94 5.52
N LEU A 303 -15.05 13.85 6.39
CA LEU A 303 -15.48 12.58 6.95
C LEU A 303 -16.19 11.76 5.88
N HIS A 304 -15.74 10.52 5.70
CA HIS A 304 -16.41 9.61 4.79
C HIS A 304 -17.86 9.34 5.23
N LEU A 305 -18.78 9.22 4.26
CA LEU A 305 -20.23 9.20 4.52
C LEU A 305 -20.66 8.04 5.43
N ALA A 306 -20.00 6.88 5.34
CA ALA A 306 -20.32 5.74 6.19
C ALA A 306 -19.97 6.02 7.67
N GLU A 307 -18.83 6.66 7.92
CA GLU A 307 -18.38 7.07 9.24
C GLU A 307 -19.27 8.20 9.78
N TYR A 308 -19.73 9.11 8.92
CA TYR A 308 -20.73 10.12 9.31
C TYR A 308 -22.06 9.46 9.71
N ALA A 309 -22.51 8.43 8.99
CA ALA A 309 -23.68 7.66 9.38
C ALA A 309 -23.48 6.99 10.76
N LEU A 310 -22.30 6.40 11.02
CA LEU A 310 -21.97 5.86 12.33
C LEU A 310 -22.03 6.94 13.43
N TYR A 311 -21.48 8.12 13.18
CA TYR A 311 -21.54 9.25 14.10
C TYR A 311 -22.98 9.65 14.43
N LEU A 312 -23.85 9.77 13.42
CA LEU A 312 -25.27 10.07 13.60
C LEU A 312 -25.99 8.99 14.42
N ILE A 313 -25.65 7.72 14.22
CA ILE A 313 -26.17 6.60 15.04
C ILE A 313 -25.76 6.79 16.50
N LYS A 314 -24.51 7.16 16.79
CA LYS A 314 -24.04 7.43 18.15
C LYS A 314 -24.76 8.60 18.82
N LEU A 315 -25.25 9.56 18.05
CA LEU A 315 -26.08 10.68 18.52
C LEU A 315 -27.58 10.35 18.61
N GLY A 316 -28.02 9.14 18.23
CA GLY A 316 -29.43 8.78 18.18
C GLY A 316 -30.21 9.35 16.98
N LYS A 317 -29.51 9.94 16.00
CA LYS A 317 -30.10 10.49 14.76
C LYS A 317 -30.32 9.42 13.70
N PHE A 318 -31.07 8.37 14.06
CA PHE A 318 -31.19 7.14 13.27
C PHE A 318 -31.73 7.34 11.85
N GLN A 319 -32.77 8.17 11.67
CA GLN A 319 -33.37 8.38 10.35
C GLN A 319 -32.40 9.01 9.35
N GLN A 320 -31.55 9.94 9.81
CA GLN A 320 -30.54 10.58 8.96
C GLN A 320 -29.46 9.56 8.56
N ALA A 321 -29.04 8.71 9.49
CA ALA A 321 -28.08 7.64 9.20
C ALA A 321 -28.64 6.62 8.19
N ILE A 322 -29.91 6.21 8.34
CA ILE A 322 -30.59 5.31 7.40
C ILE A 322 -30.59 5.92 6.00
N TYR A 323 -30.98 7.19 5.88
CA TYR A 323 -31.01 7.89 4.60
C TYR A 323 -29.63 7.85 3.92
N ILE A 324 -28.56 8.19 4.63
CA ILE A 324 -27.20 8.18 4.09
C ILE A 324 -26.81 6.76 3.63
N LEU A 325 -27.06 5.74 4.44
CA LEU A 325 -26.72 4.36 4.09
C LEU A 325 -27.54 3.84 2.90
N GLU A 326 -28.81 4.25 2.76
CA GLU A 326 -29.61 3.91 1.58
C GLU A 326 -29.06 4.58 0.31
N GLN A 327 -28.59 5.83 0.39
CA GLN A 327 -27.91 6.48 -0.74
C GLN A 327 -26.61 5.75 -1.12
N ILE A 328 -25.80 5.33 -0.14
CA ILE A 328 -24.59 4.52 -0.39
C ILE A 328 -24.95 3.22 -1.11
N LYS A 329 -25.98 2.51 -0.63
CA LYS A 329 -26.45 1.28 -1.25
C LYS A 329 -26.94 1.49 -2.68
N LEU A 330 -27.70 2.55 -2.94
CA LEU A 330 -28.19 2.87 -4.29
C LEU A 330 -27.03 3.15 -5.25
N LYS A 331 -26.01 3.89 -4.81
CA LYS A 331 -24.84 4.22 -5.63
C LYS A 331 -23.97 3.00 -5.93
N ASN A 332 -23.77 2.12 -4.93
CA ASN A 332 -22.81 1.03 -5.03
C ASN A 332 -23.45 -0.33 -5.36
N GLY A 333 -24.79 -0.41 -5.41
CA GLY A 333 -25.59 -1.63 -5.53
C GLY A 333 -25.76 -2.40 -4.20
N GLU A 334 -24.75 -2.37 -3.33
CA GLU A 334 -24.75 -3.06 -2.05
C GLU A 334 -24.04 -2.26 -0.94
N LEU A 335 -24.26 -2.66 0.31
CA LEU A 335 -23.52 -2.17 1.46
C LEU A 335 -22.36 -3.12 1.76
N THR A 336 -21.23 -2.56 2.21
CA THR A 336 -20.15 -3.37 2.77
C THR A 336 -20.61 -4.09 4.06
N PRO A 337 -19.88 -5.11 4.55
CA PRO A 337 -20.22 -5.75 5.81
C PRO A 337 -20.33 -4.75 6.97
N LEU A 338 -19.38 -3.81 7.07
CA LEU A 338 -19.39 -2.77 8.12
C LEU A 338 -20.58 -1.82 7.99
N GLN A 339 -20.90 -1.35 6.78
CA GLN A 339 -22.07 -0.50 6.52
C GLN A 339 -23.39 -1.24 6.77
N THR A 340 -23.43 -2.54 6.52
CA THR A 340 -24.59 -3.39 6.86
C THR A 340 -24.79 -3.44 8.37
N CYS A 341 -23.71 -3.52 9.16
CA CYS A 341 -23.78 -3.39 10.61
C CYS A 341 -24.35 -2.03 11.02
N TYR A 342 -23.87 -0.94 10.42
CA TYR A 342 -24.38 0.41 10.70
C TYR A 342 -25.87 0.53 10.38
N MET A 343 -26.33 -0.05 9.27
CA MET A 343 -27.75 -0.08 8.92
C MET A 343 -28.57 -0.84 9.96
N GLY A 344 -28.08 -2.00 10.42
CA GLY A 344 -28.70 -2.76 11.49
C GLY A 344 -28.77 -1.97 12.80
N MET A 345 -27.70 -1.27 13.17
CA MET A 345 -27.71 -0.37 14.35
C MET A 345 -28.75 0.74 14.22
N ALA A 346 -28.82 1.40 13.07
CA ALA A 346 -29.74 2.50 12.84
C ALA A 346 -31.21 2.05 12.83
N LYS A 347 -31.51 0.89 12.23
CA LYS A 347 -32.85 0.29 12.20
C LYS A 347 -33.19 -0.48 13.47
N LYS A 348 -32.24 -0.65 14.40
CA LYS A 348 -32.33 -1.57 15.55
C LYS A 348 -32.72 -2.99 15.12
N ASP A 349 -32.21 -3.41 13.97
CA ASP A 349 -32.49 -4.70 13.35
C ASP A 349 -31.32 -5.67 13.61
N VAL A 350 -31.55 -6.57 14.56
CA VAL A 350 -30.57 -7.60 14.97
C VAL A 350 -30.27 -8.58 13.83
N GLN A 351 -31.21 -8.84 12.93
CA GLN A 351 -30.98 -9.73 11.79
C GLN A 351 -30.03 -9.09 10.77
N LEU A 352 -30.09 -7.77 10.58
CA LEU A 352 -29.10 -7.06 9.75
C LEU A 352 -27.71 -7.07 10.38
N ILE A 353 -27.60 -6.97 11.71
CA ILE A 353 -26.31 -7.10 12.40
C ILE A 353 -25.76 -8.52 12.25
N LYS A 354 -26.61 -9.55 12.41
CA LYS A 354 -26.22 -10.95 12.17
C LYS A 354 -25.75 -11.18 10.73
N LYS A 355 -26.48 -10.63 9.75
CA LYS A 355 -26.08 -10.66 8.34
C LYS A 355 -24.70 -10.04 8.13
N SER A 356 -24.41 -8.90 8.77
CA SER A 356 -23.09 -8.28 8.71
C SER A 356 -21.98 -9.21 9.24
N ILE A 357 -22.21 -9.90 10.36
CA ILE A 357 -21.28 -10.88 10.91
C ILE A 357 -21.01 -12.01 9.90
N ASP A 358 -22.07 -12.55 9.29
CA ASP A 358 -21.95 -13.62 8.29
C ASP A 358 -21.18 -13.14 7.04
N MET A 359 -21.40 -11.89 6.60
CA MET A 359 -20.66 -11.29 5.49
C MET A 359 -19.15 -11.13 5.80
N PHE A 360 -18.78 -10.65 7.00
CA PHE A 360 -17.38 -10.58 7.38
C PHE A 360 -16.72 -11.97 7.45
N LYS A 361 -17.42 -12.96 8.00
CA LYS A 361 -16.92 -14.35 8.07
C LYS A 361 -16.72 -14.96 6.68
N ALA A 362 -17.65 -14.73 5.76
CA ALA A 362 -17.51 -15.15 4.35
C ALA A 362 -16.25 -14.54 3.70
N ASN A 363 -15.93 -13.30 4.05
CA ASN A 363 -14.76 -12.58 3.58
C ASN A 363 -13.45 -12.92 4.34
N ASN A 364 -13.48 -13.84 5.31
CA ASN A 364 -12.34 -14.14 6.19
C ASN A 364 -11.80 -12.93 6.99
N ASP A 365 -12.67 -11.96 7.31
CA ASP A 365 -12.32 -10.76 8.07
C ASP A 365 -12.81 -10.83 9.52
N PHE A 366 -12.11 -11.59 10.34
CA PHE A 366 -12.44 -11.83 11.74
C PHE A 366 -12.08 -10.66 12.68
N LEU A 367 -11.21 -9.74 12.25
CA LEU A 367 -10.90 -8.54 13.04
C LEU A 367 -12.14 -7.65 13.19
N TYR A 368 -12.81 -7.33 12.09
CA TYR A 368 -14.00 -6.47 12.11
C TYR A 368 -15.28 -7.22 12.52
N VAL A 369 -15.30 -8.56 12.47
CA VAL A 369 -16.35 -9.36 13.14
C VAL A 369 -16.52 -8.94 14.59
N LYS A 370 -15.42 -8.65 15.31
CA LYS A 370 -15.47 -8.22 16.72
C LYS A 370 -16.32 -6.99 16.95
N PHE A 371 -16.29 -6.04 16.01
CA PHE A 371 -17.13 -4.86 16.08
C PHE A 371 -18.61 -5.25 15.98
N ALA A 372 -18.97 -6.02 14.94
CA ALA A 372 -20.35 -6.43 14.72
C ALA A 372 -20.89 -7.35 15.83
N GLU A 373 -20.08 -8.29 16.35
CA GLU A 373 -20.44 -9.14 17.50
C GLU A 373 -20.61 -8.31 18.79
N GLY A 374 -19.72 -7.35 19.03
CA GLY A 374 -19.83 -6.42 20.15
C GLY A 374 -21.07 -5.52 20.09
N ILE A 375 -21.58 -5.23 18.88
CA ILE A 375 -22.86 -4.57 18.66
C ILE A 375 -24.00 -5.56 18.88
N TYR A 376 -23.97 -6.74 18.25
CA TYR A 376 -25.01 -7.77 18.37
C TYR A 376 -25.34 -8.08 19.85
N ASN A 377 -24.32 -8.30 20.67
CA ASN A 377 -24.46 -8.61 22.10
C ASN A 377 -25.07 -7.47 22.94
N LYS A 378 -25.16 -6.24 22.41
CA LYS A 378 -25.83 -5.11 23.09
C LYS A 378 -27.32 -5.01 22.74
N TYR A 379 -27.75 -5.61 21.63
CA TYR A 379 -29.12 -5.53 21.12
C TYR A 379 -29.89 -6.85 21.23
N ALA A 380 -29.19 -7.99 21.30
CA ALA A 380 -29.74 -9.30 21.65
C ALA A 380 -29.88 -9.43 23.17
#